data_AF-A0A7C8CTI1-F1
#
_entry.id   AF-A0A7C8CTI1-F1
#
_cell.length_a   1.000
_cell.length_b   1.000
_cell.length_c   1.000
_cell.angle_alpha   90.00
_cell.angle_beta   90.00
_cell.angle_gamma   90.00
#
_symmetry.space_group_name_H-M   'P 1'
#
loop_
_entity.id
_entity.type
_entity.pdbx_description
1 polymer ?
#
loop_
_entity_poly.entity_id
_entity_poly.type
_entity_poly.pdbx_seq_one_letter_code
_entity_poly.pdbx_strand_id
1 'polypeptide(L)'
;MACQHPKTPEPLTCEETREQMPEYISCCLEHDLAARLREHLAGCLDCSRAYRESVGTMAALSRMTTAERDKRMLERQRNARHAKAFEHGEEPKPEPRRRNFRLRMVLIPAVVIYAVIGLCNLPPEAGRVQITEASGTVHIDAREVNLELGPALVLPGRWILTDRFAKACVDARFCELRVGSGTDLLVESARPLRLRLRAGSLSLVGSALFVTVLGIVEVEEGRGTLRLTDHGLEVEPESGSWRLIDKDGSSELDLGRAQSFTMEL
;
A
#
# COMPACT_ATOMS: atom_id res chain seq x y z
N MET A 1 -32.46 6.17 38.40
CA MET A 1 -31.16 6.59 37.82
C MET A 1 -31.42 7.05 36.40
N ALA A 2 -31.38 8.35 36.15
CA ALA A 2 -31.61 8.91 34.82
C ALA A 2 -30.31 8.83 34.02
N CYS A 3 -30.33 8.14 32.87
CA CYS A 3 -29.23 8.15 31.92
C CYS A 3 -29.11 9.57 31.36
N GLN A 4 -28.07 10.29 31.77
CA GLN A 4 -27.68 11.55 31.14
C GLN A 4 -27.16 11.19 29.75
N HIS A 5 -27.95 11.43 28.71
CA HIS A 5 -27.46 11.38 27.35
C HIS A 5 -26.32 12.39 27.21
N PRO A 6 -25.13 11.99 26.73
CA PRO A 6 -24.05 12.93 26.47
C PRO A 6 -24.56 13.99 25.49
N LYS A 7 -24.41 15.26 25.84
CA LYS A 7 -24.74 16.39 24.95
C LYS A 7 -23.98 16.16 23.64
N THR A 8 -24.71 16.08 22.53
CA THR A 8 -24.11 16.05 21.20
C THR A 8 -23.22 17.29 21.07
N PRO A 9 -21.92 17.12 20.79
CA PRO A 9 -21.01 18.26 20.64
C PRO A 9 -21.48 19.14 19.49
N GLU A 10 -21.43 20.45 19.67
CA GLU A 10 -21.87 21.41 18.65
C GLU A 10 -21.09 21.22 17.33
N PRO A 11 -21.71 21.45 16.17
CA PRO A 11 -21.01 21.34 14.89
C PRO A 11 -19.91 22.39 14.78
N LEU A 12 -18.76 22.02 14.20
CA LEU A 12 -17.67 22.97 13.94
C LEU A 12 -18.09 23.99 12.89
N THR A 13 -17.69 25.24 13.11
CA THR A 13 -17.81 26.32 12.11
C THR A 13 -16.71 26.19 11.04
N CYS A 14 -16.88 26.87 9.91
CA CYS A 14 -15.86 26.89 8.85
C CYS A 14 -14.54 27.53 9.32
N GLU A 15 -14.60 28.48 10.25
CA GLU A 15 -13.43 29.17 10.79
C GLU A 15 -12.62 28.24 11.69
N GLU A 16 -13.27 27.59 12.66
CA GLU A 16 -12.64 26.57 13.51
C GLU A 16 -12.09 25.41 12.68
N THR A 17 -12.82 24.98 11.64
CA THR A 17 -12.34 23.92 10.74
C THR A 17 -11.05 24.32 10.03
N ARG A 18 -10.90 25.58 9.61
CA ARG A 18 -9.67 26.08 8.98
C ARG A 18 -8.51 26.17 9.96
N GLU A 19 -8.78 26.58 11.19
CA GLU A 19 -7.77 26.67 12.26
C GLU A 19 -7.22 25.29 12.64
N GLN A 20 -8.10 24.27 12.72
CA GLN A 20 -7.75 22.91 13.13
C GLN A 20 -7.20 22.03 11.96
N MET A 21 -7.29 22.52 10.73
CA MET A 21 -6.90 21.77 9.52
C MET A 21 -5.40 21.38 9.48
N PRO A 22 -4.44 22.25 9.87
CA PRO A 22 -3.03 21.89 9.87
C PRO A 22 -2.70 20.74 10.83
N GLU A 23 -3.25 20.78 12.05
CA GLU A 23 -3.06 19.73 13.07
C GLU A 23 -3.72 18.41 12.65
N TYR A 24 -4.85 18.49 11.96
CA TYR A 24 -5.48 17.32 11.36
C TYR A 24 -4.61 16.68 10.27
N ILE A 25 -4.01 17.48 9.39
CA ILE A 25 -3.12 16.98 8.32
C ILE A 25 -1.85 16.36 8.90
N SER A 26 -1.34 16.88 10.02
CA SER A 26 -0.18 16.32 10.71
C SER A 26 -0.51 15.11 11.61
N CYS A 27 -1.78 14.66 11.64
CA CYS A 27 -2.26 13.57 12.50
C CYS A 27 -2.04 13.84 14.01
N CYS A 28 -2.06 15.11 14.43
CA CYS A 28 -1.87 15.51 15.84
C CYS A 28 -3.18 15.85 16.55
N LEU A 29 -4.31 15.78 15.84
CA LEU A 29 -5.61 16.18 16.35
C LEU A 29 -6.24 15.08 17.22
N GLU A 30 -6.87 15.47 18.33
CA GLU A 30 -7.63 14.56 19.18
C GLU A 30 -8.75 13.85 18.41
N HIS A 31 -9.02 12.59 18.76
CA HIS A 31 -9.92 11.70 18.01
C HIS A 31 -11.35 12.30 17.82
N ASP A 32 -11.89 12.94 18.85
CA ASP A 32 -13.23 13.53 18.83
C ASP A 32 -13.30 14.78 17.93
N LEU A 33 -12.27 15.62 17.97
CA LEU A 33 -12.17 16.78 17.10
C LEU A 33 -11.96 16.35 15.64
N ALA A 34 -11.18 15.30 15.40
CA ALA A 34 -10.96 14.70 14.10
C ALA A 34 -12.25 14.11 13.49
N ALA A 35 -13.14 13.54 14.31
CA ALA A 35 -14.45 13.07 13.86
C ALA A 35 -15.35 14.23 13.42
N ARG A 36 -15.46 15.29 14.24
CA ARG A 36 -16.24 16.50 13.93
C ARG A 36 -15.72 17.21 12.68
N LEU A 37 -14.40 17.29 12.51
CA LEU A 37 -13.78 17.91 11.36
C LEU A 37 -14.06 17.10 10.07
N ARG A 38 -14.03 15.76 10.14
CA ARG A 38 -14.43 14.90 9.02
C ARG A 38 -15.89 15.12 8.60
N GLU A 39 -16.78 15.22 9.59
CA GLU A 39 -18.19 15.49 9.34
C GLU A 39 -18.40 16.85 8.66
N HIS A 40 -17.73 17.90 9.15
CA HIS A 40 -17.79 19.22 8.52
C HIS A 40 -17.22 19.19 7.08
N LEU A 41 -16.08 18.56 6.85
CA LEU A 41 -15.47 18.44 5.51
C LEU A 41 -16.35 17.67 4.52
N ALA A 42 -17.19 16.75 5.01
CA ALA A 42 -18.16 16.05 4.18
C ALA A 42 -19.34 16.96 3.77
N GLY A 43 -19.75 17.89 4.64
CA GLY A 43 -20.85 18.82 4.40
C GLY A 43 -20.48 20.14 3.70
N CYS A 44 -19.23 20.60 3.82
CA CYS A 44 -18.78 21.90 3.30
C CYS A 44 -17.78 21.75 2.14
N LEU A 45 -18.22 22.10 0.92
CA LEU A 45 -17.40 22.00 -0.30
C LEU A 45 -16.13 22.86 -0.24
N ASP A 46 -16.22 24.08 0.30
CA ASP A 46 -15.11 25.02 0.36
C ASP A 46 -14.01 24.53 1.30
N CYS A 47 -14.38 24.06 2.50
CA CYS A 47 -13.44 23.48 3.45
C CYS A 47 -12.81 22.19 2.89
N SER A 48 -13.58 21.35 2.18
CA SER A 48 -13.02 20.14 1.55
C SER A 48 -12.05 20.46 0.39
N ARG A 49 -12.27 21.56 -0.34
CA ARG A 49 -11.33 22.03 -1.38
C ARG A 49 -10.03 22.53 -0.74
N ALA A 50 -10.13 23.39 0.27
CA ALA A 50 -8.97 23.92 1.00
C ALA A 50 -8.12 22.79 1.63
N TYR A 51 -8.79 21.77 2.21
CA TYR A 51 -8.13 20.58 2.72
C TYR A 51 -7.36 19.82 1.63
N ARG A 52 -7.98 19.56 0.47
CA ARG A 52 -7.34 18.86 -0.65
C ARG A 52 -6.13 19.61 -1.20
N GLU A 53 -6.20 20.93 -1.29
CA GLU A 53 -5.08 21.78 -1.71
C GLU A 53 -3.91 21.70 -0.71
N SER A 54 -4.21 21.73 0.59
CA SER A 54 -3.21 21.63 1.66
C SER A 54 -2.53 20.25 1.68
N VAL A 55 -3.28 19.16 1.52
CA VAL A 55 -2.72 17.81 1.41
C VAL A 55 -1.90 17.65 0.12
N GLY A 56 -2.38 18.20 -1.00
CA GLY A 56 -1.68 18.17 -2.28
C GLY A 56 -0.32 18.86 -2.24
N THR A 57 -0.25 20.03 -1.60
CA THR A 57 1.01 20.79 -1.43
C THR A 57 2.00 20.06 -0.52
N MET A 58 1.56 19.52 0.62
CA MET A 58 2.43 18.70 1.48
C MET A 58 2.96 17.46 0.77
N ALA A 59 2.12 16.73 0.04
CA ALA A 59 2.54 15.56 -0.74
C ALA A 59 3.53 15.92 -1.86
N ALA A 60 3.42 17.11 -2.47
CA ALA A 60 4.40 17.61 -3.43
C ALA A 60 5.75 17.90 -2.76
N LEU A 61 5.75 18.57 -1.61
CA LEU A 61 6.95 18.88 -0.84
C LEU A 61 7.67 17.61 -0.36
N SER A 62 6.95 16.62 0.17
CA SER A 62 7.54 15.33 0.58
C SER A 62 8.24 14.64 -0.58
N ARG A 63 7.62 14.61 -1.79
CA ARG A 63 8.23 14.01 -2.99
C ARG A 63 9.54 14.71 -3.40
N MET A 64 9.61 16.03 -3.28
CA MET A 64 10.84 16.77 -3.56
C MET A 64 11.95 16.42 -2.57
N THR A 65 11.62 16.31 -1.27
CA THR A 65 12.62 15.96 -0.25
C THR A 65 13.17 14.53 -0.39
N THR A 66 12.35 13.57 -0.79
CA THR A 66 12.78 12.18 -1.04
C THR A 66 13.67 12.11 -2.26
N ALA A 67 13.29 12.76 -3.37
CA ALA A 67 14.10 12.79 -4.58
C ALA A 67 15.49 13.41 -4.34
N GLU A 68 15.57 14.43 -3.49
CA GLU A 68 16.84 15.06 -3.14
C GLU A 68 17.71 14.18 -2.22
N ARG A 69 17.09 13.44 -1.28
CA ARG A 69 17.80 12.44 -0.45
C ARG A 69 18.35 11.30 -1.30
N ASP A 70 17.57 10.78 -2.24
CA ASP A 70 18.00 9.70 -3.15
C ASP A 70 19.15 10.15 -4.04
N LYS A 71 19.09 11.38 -4.56
CA LYS A 71 20.18 11.97 -5.35
C LYS A 71 21.47 12.08 -4.53
N ARG A 72 21.40 12.56 -3.29
CA ARG A 72 22.56 12.65 -2.39
C ARG A 72 23.10 11.27 -2.02
N MET A 73 22.25 10.26 -1.88
CA MET A 73 22.68 8.88 -1.61
C MET A 73 23.44 8.28 -2.79
N LEU A 74 22.95 8.48 -4.02
CA LEU A 74 23.62 8.04 -5.25
C LEU A 74 24.97 8.71 -5.45
N GLU A 75 25.08 10.02 -5.19
CA GLU A 75 26.35 10.76 -5.25
C GLU A 75 27.36 10.24 -4.21
N ARG A 76 26.92 9.95 -2.98
CA ARG A 76 27.78 9.33 -1.95
C ARG A 76 28.27 7.96 -2.37
N GLN A 77 27.41 7.11 -2.93
CA GLN A 77 27.82 5.78 -3.42
C GLN A 77 28.83 5.89 -4.56
N ARG A 78 28.64 6.83 -5.49
CA ARG A 78 29.58 7.08 -6.58
C ARG A 78 30.94 7.53 -6.06
N ASN A 79 30.96 8.48 -5.13
CA ASN A 79 32.20 8.97 -4.53
C ASN A 79 32.90 7.90 -3.69
N ALA A 80 32.17 7.05 -2.98
CA ALA A 80 32.73 5.93 -2.23
C ALA A 80 33.39 4.88 -3.15
N ARG A 81 32.81 4.61 -4.33
CA ARG A 81 33.44 3.72 -5.33
C ARG A 81 34.73 4.31 -5.88
N HIS A 82 34.77 5.62 -6.14
CA HIS A 82 35.98 6.30 -6.58
C HIS A 82 37.06 6.35 -5.48
N ALA A 83 36.67 6.54 -4.22
CA ALA A 83 37.60 6.53 -3.09
C ALA A 83 38.23 5.14 -2.87
N LYS A 84 37.43 4.06 -2.93
CA LYS A 84 37.94 2.68 -2.82
C LYS A 84 38.91 2.30 -3.94
N ALA A 85 38.72 2.84 -5.15
CA ALA A 85 39.65 2.65 -6.26
C ALA A 85 41.02 3.31 -6.02
N PHE A 86 41.07 4.41 -5.25
CA PHE A 86 42.31 5.07 -4.87
C PHE A 86 43.03 4.38 -3.69
N GLU A 87 42.32 3.81 -2.73
CA GLU A 87 42.90 3.11 -1.56
C GLU A 87 43.63 1.81 -1.93
N HIS A 88 43.33 1.17 -3.05
CA HIS A 88 43.98 -0.07 -3.49
C HIS A 88 45.24 0.14 -4.34
N GLY A 89 45.70 1.39 -4.52
CA GLY A 89 46.93 1.67 -5.26
C GLY A 89 46.88 1.23 -6.73
N GLU A 90 45.68 1.01 -7.29
CA GLU A 90 45.52 0.78 -8.72
C GLU A 90 45.68 2.13 -9.44
N GLU A 91 46.87 2.37 -9.98
CA GLU A 91 47.03 3.40 -11.00
C GLU A 91 45.97 3.20 -12.09
N PRO A 92 45.25 4.26 -12.51
CA PRO A 92 44.25 4.15 -13.56
C PRO A 92 44.97 3.74 -14.86
N LYS A 93 44.90 2.45 -15.19
CA LYS A 93 45.47 1.91 -16.42
C LYS A 93 44.88 2.68 -17.61
N PRO A 94 45.71 3.29 -18.48
CA PRO A 94 45.21 3.92 -19.68
C PRO A 94 44.50 2.87 -20.54
N GLU A 95 43.21 3.07 -20.78
CA GLU A 95 42.40 2.14 -21.57
C GLU A 95 43.03 1.91 -22.96
N PRO A 96 43.15 0.65 -23.42
CA PRO A 96 43.49 0.36 -24.80
C PRO A 96 42.31 0.73 -25.71
N ARG A 97 42.28 2.00 -26.13
CA ARG A 97 41.51 2.51 -27.26
C ARG A 97 41.96 1.77 -28.52
N ARG A 98 41.19 0.79 -29.00
CA ARG A 98 40.75 0.66 -30.43
C ARG A 98 40.29 -0.74 -30.87
N ARG A 99 40.46 -1.82 -30.11
CA ARG A 99 40.04 -3.16 -30.59
C ARG A 99 38.62 -3.60 -30.19
N ASN A 100 38.10 -3.10 -29.06
CA ASN A 100 36.78 -3.51 -28.54
C ASN A 100 35.60 -2.71 -29.10
N PHE A 101 35.84 -1.70 -29.94
CA PHE A 101 34.77 -0.84 -30.48
C PHE A 101 33.85 -1.61 -31.46
N ARG A 102 34.42 -2.52 -32.27
CA ARG A 102 33.63 -3.34 -33.21
C ARG A 102 32.77 -4.39 -32.51
N LEU A 103 33.28 -5.02 -31.43
CA LEU A 103 32.49 -5.98 -30.65
C LEU A 103 31.37 -5.27 -29.86
N ARG A 104 31.66 -4.10 -29.27
CA ARG A 104 30.65 -3.27 -28.59
C ARG A 104 29.57 -2.75 -29.55
N MET A 105 29.92 -2.43 -30.80
CA MET A 105 28.94 -2.01 -31.82
C MET A 105 27.90 -3.07 -32.17
N VAL A 106 28.19 -4.36 -31.96
CA VAL A 106 27.25 -5.47 -32.23
C VAL A 106 26.56 -5.94 -30.95
N LEU A 107 27.30 -6.01 -29.83
CA LEU A 107 26.74 -6.41 -28.54
C LEU A 107 25.76 -5.39 -27.96
N ILE A 108 26.02 -4.08 -28.11
CA ILE A 108 25.12 -3.06 -27.56
C ILE A 108 23.74 -3.11 -28.22
N PRO A 109 23.60 -3.14 -29.56
CA PRO A 109 22.29 -3.33 -30.19
C PRO A 109 21.63 -4.63 -29.78
N ALA A 110 22.36 -5.74 -29.67
CA ALA A 110 21.80 -7.02 -29.25
C ALA A 110 21.27 -6.97 -27.81
N VAL A 111 22.01 -6.35 -26.88
CA VAL A 111 21.58 -6.16 -25.48
C VAL A 111 20.42 -5.17 -25.39
N VAL A 112 20.39 -4.11 -26.20
CA VAL A 112 19.28 -3.16 -26.25
C VAL A 112 18.03 -3.83 -26.83
N ILE A 113 18.16 -4.60 -27.91
CA ILE A 113 17.04 -5.37 -28.49
C ILE A 113 16.56 -6.41 -27.49
N TYR A 114 17.46 -7.13 -26.82
CA TYR A 114 17.09 -8.09 -25.78
C TYR A 114 16.39 -7.42 -24.60
N ALA A 115 16.87 -6.25 -24.15
CA ALA A 115 16.24 -5.46 -23.10
C ALA A 115 14.86 -4.93 -23.54
N VAL A 116 14.73 -4.46 -24.77
CA VAL A 116 13.45 -3.99 -25.35
C VAL A 116 12.48 -5.16 -25.50
N ILE A 117 12.92 -6.32 -26.00
CA ILE A 117 12.11 -7.54 -26.07
C ILE A 117 11.70 -8.00 -24.66
N GLY A 118 12.59 -7.93 -23.67
CA GLY A 118 12.29 -8.24 -22.27
C GLY A 118 11.29 -7.25 -21.64
N LEU A 119 11.38 -5.96 -21.99
CA LEU A 119 10.45 -4.92 -21.56
C LEU A 119 9.09 -5.02 -22.28
N CYS A 120 9.08 -5.42 -23.55
CA CYS A 120 7.86 -5.57 -24.37
C CYS A 120 7.16 -6.91 -24.17
N ASN A 121 7.88 -7.97 -23.76
CA ASN A 121 7.32 -9.28 -23.38
C ASN A 121 6.94 -9.35 -21.89
N LEU A 122 6.91 -8.23 -21.16
CA LEU A 122 6.15 -8.20 -19.91
C LEU A 122 4.68 -8.39 -20.29
N PRO A 123 4.04 -9.52 -19.93
CA PRO A 123 2.67 -9.78 -20.32
C PRO A 123 1.78 -8.61 -19.87
N PRO A 124 0.86 -8.10 -20.70
CA PRO A 124 -0.01 -6.95 -20.37
C PRO A 124 -0.94 -7.18 -19.16
N GLU A 125 -0.93 -8.39 -18.62
CA GLU A 125 -1.51 -8.81 -17.34
C GLU A 125 -0.67 -8.36 -16.14
N ALA A 126 0.44 -7.66 -16.42
CA ALA A 126 1.41 -7.25 -15.46
C ALA A 126 0.89 -6.17 -14.49
N GLY A 127 0.15 -6.57 -13.46
CA GLY A 127 -0.35 -5.67 -12.41
C GLY A 127 -1.86 -5.48 -12.43
N ARG A 128 -2.61 -6.46 -12.94
CA ARG A 128 -4.06 -6.49 -12.82
C ARG A 128 -4.45 -7.25 -11.56
N VAL A 129 -5.32 -6.64 -10.77
CA VAL A 129 -6.04 -7.31 -9.69
C VAL A 129 -7.42 -7.64 -10.25
N GLN A 130 -7.84 -8.90 -10.20
CA GLN A 130 -9.10 -9.32 -10.80
C GLN A 130 -9.91 -10.15 -9.82
N ILE A 131 -11.23 -9.95 -9.78
CA ILE A 131 -12.15 -10.85 -9.11
C ILE A 131 -12.50 -11.95 -10.11
N THR A 132 -12.10 -13.18 -9.80
CA THR A 132 -12.28 -14.36 -10.67
C THR A 132 -13.50 -15.18 -10.27
N GLU A 133 -13.81 -15.21 -8.97
CA GLU A 133 -14.97 -15.92 -8.42
C GLU A 133 -15.67 -15.04 -7.39
N ALA A 134 -17.00 -15.13 -7.33
CA ALA A 134 -17.82 -14.49 -6.31
C ALA A 134 -18.99 -15.40 -5.95
N SER A 135 -19.26 -15.52 -4.66
CA SER A 135 -20.48 -16.13 -4.12
C SER A 135 -21.19 -15.07 -3.30
N GLY A 136 -22.46 -14.80 -3.57
CA GLY A 136 -23.18 -13.66 -2.98
C GLY A 136 -22.80 -12.32 -3.63
N THR A 137 -23.17 -11.23 -2.97
CA THR A 137 -23.03 -9.87 -3.51
C THR A 137 -21.67 -9.27 -3.17
N VAL A 138 -20.91 -8.95 -4.21
CA VAL A 138 -19.59 -8.30 -4.11
C VAL A 138 -19.66 -6.98 -4.87
N HIS A 139 -19.14 -5.91 -4.28
CA HIS A 139 -19.08 -4.59 -4.91
C HIS A 139 -17.64 -4.14 -5.13
N ILE A 140 -17.42 -3.40 -6.22
CA ILE A 140 -16.26 -2.53 -6.39
C ILE A 140 -16.75 -1.09 -6.20
N ASP A 141 -16.31 -0.44 -5.13
CA ASP A 141 -16.91 0.78 -4.60
C ASP A 141 -18.44 0.65 -4.46
N ALA A 142 -19.22 1.37 -5.27
CA ALA A 142 -20.69 1.35 -5.25
C ALA A 142 -21.31 0.47 -6.33
N ARG A 143 -20.50 -0.27 -7.12
CA ARG A 143 -20.98 -1.06 -8.26
C ARG A 143 -20.90 -2.54 -7.95
N GLU A 144 -22.04 -3.23 -8.03
CA GLU A 144 -22.07 -4.69 -7.94
C GLU A 144 -21.30 -5.34 -9.08
N VAL A 145 -20.53 -6.37 -8.73
CA VAL A 145 -19.70 -7.14 -9.64
C VAL A 145 -20.56 -8.19 -10.33
N ASN A 146 -20.61 -8.16 -11.66
CA ASN A 146 -21.22 -9.22 -12.46
C ASN A 146 -20.12 -10.02 -13.16
N LEU A 147 -19.92 -11.27 -12.73
CA LEU A 147 -18.92 -12.18 -13.29
C LEU A 147 -19.42 -13.02 -14.48
N GLU A 148 -20.69 -12.91 -14.88
CA GLU A 148 -21.22 -13.60 -16.07
C GLU A 148 -20.53 -13.11 -17.36
N LEU A 149 -19.99 -11.89 -17.32
CA LEU A 149 -19.25 -11.26 -18.43
C LEU A 149 -17.74 -11.57 -18.38
N GLY A 150 -17.28 -12.35 -17.39
CA GLY A 150 -15.88 -12.67 -17.15
C GLY A 150 -15.30 -12.00 -15.90
N PRO A 151 -13.99 -12.19 -15.64
CA PRO A 151 -13.33 -11.63 -14.46
C PRO A 151 -13.45 -10.10 -14.39
N ALA A 152 -13.73 -9.58 -13.19
CA ALA A 152 -13.88 -8.14 -12.99
C ALA A 152 -12.54 -7.51 -12.59
N LEU A 153 -12.08 -6.54 -13.39
CA LEU A 153 -10.84 -5.81 -13.12
C LEU A 153 -11.01 -4.81 -11.97
N VAL A 154 -10.14 -4.91 -10.97
CA VAL A 154 -10.03 -3.94 -9.86
C VAL A 154 -8.82 -3.04 -10.11
N LEU A 155 -9.09 -1.74 -10.25
CA LEU A 155 -8.03 -0.74 -10.40
C LEU A 155 -7.51 -0.29 -9.03
N PRO A 156 -6.25 0.15 -8.92
CA PRO A 156 -5.76 0.81 -7.72
C PRO A 156 -6.64 2.00 -7.31
N GLY A 157 -6.81 2.21 -6.01
CA GLY A 157 -7.68 3.22 -5.41
C GLY A 157 -9.15 2.80 -5.29
N ARG A 158 -9.49 1.53 -5.52
CA ARG A 158 -10.86 1.00 -5.46
C ARG A 158 -11.07 0.05 -4.29
N TRP A 159 -12.23 0.16 -3.65
CA TRP A 159 -12.66 -0.74 -2.59
C TRP A 159 -13.31 -1.99 -3.17
N ILE A 160 -13.01 -3.13 -2.57
CA ILE A 160 -13.71 -4.40 -2.75
C ILE A 160 -14.51 -4.62 -1.47
N LEU A 161 -15.82 -4.67 -1.60
CA LEU A 161 -16.75 -4.85 -0.49
C LEU A 161 -17.47 -6.18 -0.65
N THR A 162 -17.50 -6.99 0.40
CA THR A 162 -18.28 -8.23 0.45
C THR A 162 -19.38 -8.12 1.50
N ASP A 163 -20.60 -8.47 1.13
CA ASP A 163 -21.72 -8.54 2.06
C ASP A 163 -21.54 -9.66 3.11
N ARG A 164 -22.45 -9.69 4.09
CA ARG A 164 -22.44 -10.61 5.24
C ARG A 164 -22.40 -12.12 4.92
N PHE A 165 -22.72 -12.51 3.69
CA PHE A 165 -22.66 -13.90 3.21
C PHE A 165 -21.82 -14.05 1.96
N ALA A 166 -21.24 -12.95 1.48
CA ALA A 166 -20.49 -12.96 0.25
C ALA A 166 -19.07 -13.45 0.46
N LYS A 167 -18.49 -14.04 -0.58
CA LYS A 167 -17.09 -14.43 -0.66
C LYS A 167 -16.59 -14.09 -2.05
N ALA A 168 -15.33 -13.71 -2.17
CA ALA A 168 -14.72 -13.44 -3.47
C ALA A 168 -13.33 -14.09 -3.56
N CYS A 169 -12.96 -14.56 -4.75
CA CYS A 169 -11.57 -14.89 -5.07
C CYS A 169 -10.99 -13.76 -5.90
N VAL A 170 -9.88 -13.20 -5.42
CA VAL A 170 -9.14 -12.12 -6.07
C VAL A 170 -7.79 -12.67 -6.49
N ASP A 171 -7.54 -12.70 -7.79
CA ASP A 171 -6.25 -13.07 -8.37
C ASP A 171 -5.44 -11.81 -8.68
N ALA A 172 -4.20 -11.82 -8.20
CA ALA A 172 -3.22 -10.77 -8.39
C ALA A 172 -1.83 -11.34 -8.72
N ARG A 173 -1.67 -12.05 -9.84
CA ARG A 173 -0.42 -12.61 -10.44
C ARG A 173 0.48 -13.47 -9.54
N PHE A 174 0.96 -12.93 -8.44
CA PHE A 174 1.81 -13.58 -7.43
C PHE A 174 1.09 -13.73 -6.10
N CYS A 175 -0.21 -13.46 -6.07
CA CYS A 175 -1.03 -13.60 -4.88
C CYS A 175 -2.46 -13.99 -5.26
N GLU A 176 -2.97 -15.04 -4.66
CA GLU A 176 -4.39 -15.38 -4.65
C GLU A 176 -4.96 -15.00 -3.28
N LEU A 177 -6.06 -14.26 -3.25
CA LEU A 177 -6.76 -13.86 -2.04
C LEU A 177 -8.17 -14.43 -2.07
N ARG A 178 -8.58 -15.07 -0.99
CA ARG A 178 -10.00 -15.40 -0.75
C ARG A 178 -10.53 -14.41 0.27
N VAL A 179 -11.32 -13.47 -0.22
CA VAL A 179 -11.97 -12.42 0.57
C VAL A 179 -13.21 -13.02 1.21
N GLY A 180 -13.25 -13.02 2.54
CA GLY A 180 -14.36 -13.48 3.35
C GLY A 180 -15.56 -12.53 3.30
N SER A 181 -16.54 -12.81 4.14
CA SER A 181 -17.77 -12.03 4.29
C SER A 181 -17.58 -10.78 5.14
N GLY A 182 -18.27 -9.69 4.82
CA GLY A 182 -18.20 -8.44 5.58
C GLY A 182 -16.83 -7.78 5.49
N THR A 183 -16.10 -8.02 4.39
CA THR A 183 -14.74 -7.55 4.21
C THR A 183 -14.73 -6.24 3.42
N ASP A 184 -13.96 -5.28 3.93
CA ASP A 184 -13.72 -3.97 3.33
C ASP A 184 -12.22 -3.84 2.98
N LEU A 185 -11.89 -4.00 1.69
CA LEU A 185 -10.51 -4.13 1.20
C LEU A 185 -10.21 -3.14 0.08
N LEU A 186 -9.30 -2.19 0.30
CA LEU A 186 -8.83 -1.24 -0.71
C LEU A 186 -7.58 -1.75 -1.40
N VAL A 187 -7.56 -1.71 -2.73
CA VAL A 187 -6.34 -1.97 -3.51
C VAL A 187 -5.53 -0.68 -3.62
N GLU A 188 -4.45 -0.52 -2.86
CA GLU A 188 -3.60 0.70 -2.91
C GLU A 188 -2.61 0.63 -4.08
N SER A 189 -1.99 -0.53 -4.29
CA SER A 189 -1.10 -0.79 -5.43
C SER A 189 -1.20 -2.25 -5.86
N ALA A 190 -1.08 -2.50 -7.16
CA ALA A 190 -0.99 -3.86 -7.70
C ALA A 190 0.45 -4.39 -7.73
N ARG A 191 1.46 -3.51 -7.61
CA ARG A 191 2.90 -3.86 -7.69
C ARG A 191 3.80 -2.91 -6.87
N PRO A 192 4.42 -3.38 -5.79
CA PRO A 192 4.07 -4.60 -5.06
C PRO A 192 2.58 -4.60 -4.65
N LEU A 193 1.99 -5.77 -4.46
CA LEU A 193 0.58 -5.85 -4.06
C LEU A 193 0.43 -5.27 -2.65
N ARG A 194 -0.22 -4.11 -2.58
CA ARG A 194 -0.46 -3.38 -1.34
C ARG A 194 -1.94 -3.15 -1.18
N LEU A 195 -2.46 -3.65 -0.08
CA LEU A 195 -3.88 -3.69 0.23
C LEU A 195 -4.12 -3.02 1.56
N ARG A 196 -5.23 -2.31 1.72
CA ARG A 196 -5.66 -1.80 3.01
C ARG A 196 -6.91 -2.54 3.46
N LEU A 197 -6.81 -3.24 4.59
CA LEU A 197 -7.91 -3.97 5.20
C LEU A 197 -8.52 -3.10 6.31
N ARG A 198 -9.83 -2.85 6.23
CA ARG A 198 -10.58 -2.10 7.25
C ARG A 198 -11.41 -2.98 8.17
N ALA A 199 -11.98 -4.05 7.63
CA ALA A 199 -12.79 -5.01 8.38
C ALA A 199 -12.86 -6.33 7.62
N GLY A 200 -13.23 -7.40 8.32
CA GLY A 200 -13.54 -8.70 7.76
C GLY A 200 -12.37 -9.68 7.78
N SER A 201 -12.39 -10.66 6.89
CA SER A 201 -11.36 -11.69 6.81
C SER A 201 -10.89 -11.93 5.39
N LEU A 202 -9.65 -12.40 5.27
CA LEU A 202 -9.08 -12.87 4.03
C LEU A 202 -8.11 -14.02 4.30
N SER A 203 -8.06 -14.99 3.39
CA SER A 203 -6.96 -15.96 3.31
C SER A 203 -6.14 -15.66 2.08
N LEU A 204 -4.83 -15.87 2.14
CA LEU A 204 -3.95 -15.56 1.02
C LEU A 204 -2.95 -16.69 0.74
N VAL A 205 -2.48 -16.72 -0.51
CA VAL A 205 -1.33 -17.49 -0.97
C VAL A 205 -0.49 -16.59 -1.86
N GLY A 206 0.75 -16.28 -1.48
CA GLY A 206 1.67 -15.44 -2.24
C GLY A 206 2.27 -14.29 -1.43
N SER A 207 2.68 -13.22 -2.12
CA SER A 207 3.30 -12.05 -1.50
C SER A 207 2.38 -10.83 -1.53
N ALA A 208 2.21 -10.17 -0.38
CA ALA A 208 1.35 -8.99 -0.25
C ALA A 208 1.73 -8.16 0.99
N LEU A 209 1.38 -6.88 0.95
CA LEU A 209 1.48 -5.97 2.10
C LEU A 209 0.08 -5.51 2.51
N PHE A 210 -0.33 -5.83 3.73
CA PHE A 210 -1.63 -5.46 4.29
C PHE A 210 -1.48 -4.31 5.26
N VAL A 211 -2.05 -3.16 4.92
CA VAL A 211 -2.16 -2.00 5.79
C VAL A 211 -3.45 -2.13 6.60
N THR A 212 -3.34 -2.09 7.92
CA THR A 212 -4.46 -2.14 8.86
C THR A 212 -4.43 -0.91 9.78
N VAL A 213 -5.39 -0.82 10.70
CA VAL A 213 -5.38 0.23 11.74
C VAL A 213 -4.29 -0.01 12.80
N LEU A 214 -3.85 -1.26 12.96
CA LEU A 214 -2.86 -1.67 13.97
C LEU A 214 -1.42 -1.66 13.45
N GLY A 215 -1.23 -1.58 12.14
CA GLY A 215 0.09 -1.63 11.53
C GLY A 215 0.06 -2.26 10.14
N ILE A 216 1.22 -2.71 9.69
CA ILE A 216 1.44 -3.33 8.39
C ILE A 216 1.80 -4.80 8.59
N VAL A 217 1.09 -5.70 7.91
CA VAL A 217 1.49 -7.11 7.79
C VAL A 217 2.16 -7.32 6.45
N GLU A 218 3.45 -7.59 6.45
CA GLU A 218 4.22 -7.97 5.27
C GLU A 218 4.22 -9.50 5.15
N VAL A 219 3.85 -10.00 3.96
CA VAL A 219 3.89 -11.41 3.63
C VAL A 219 4.75 -11.63 2.41
N GLU A 220 5.76 -12.48 2.53
CA GLU A 220 6.65 -12.90 1.44
C GLU A 220 6.49 -14.40 1.18
N GLU A 221 6.03 -14.74 -0.02
CA GLU A 221 5.81 -16.11 -0.50
C GLU A 221 5.03 -16.98 0.52
N GLY A 222 4.07 -16.36 1.19
CA GLY A 222 3.40 -16.92 2.35
C GLY A 222 2.01 -17.45 2.09
N ARG A 223 1.50 -18.20 3.06
CA ARG A 223 0.11 -18.65 3.12
C ARG A 223 -0.39 -18.46 4.53
N GLY A 224 -1.66 -18.08 4.68
CA GLY A 224 -2.28 -17.89 5.99
C GLY A 224 -3.57 -17.09 5.91
N THR A 225 -4.07 -16.73 7.09
CA THR A 225 -5.30 -15.94 7.23
C THR A 225 -5.07 -14.67 8.03
N LEU A 226 -5.84 -13.64 7.68
CA LEU A 226 -5.89 -12.34 8.33
C LEU A 226 -7.36 -12.02 8.61
N ARG A 227 -7.67 -11.61 9.83
CA ARG A 227 -9.01 -11.18 10.22
C ARG A 227 -8.93 -9.92 11.06
N LEU A 228 -9.58 -8.86 10.60
CA LEU A 228 -9.68 -7.60 11.31
C LEU A 228 -11.12 -7.42 11.80
N THR A 229 -11.27 -7.33 13.11
CA THR A 229 -12.54 -7.13 13.81
C THR A 229 -12.48 -5.85 14.64
N ASP A 230 -13.61 -5.47 15.25
CA ASP A 230 -13.67 -4.34 16.18
C ASP A 230 -12.82 -4.57 17.45
N HIS A 231 -12.40 -5.80 17.72
CA HIS A 231 -11.54 -6.15 18.86
C HIS A 231 -10.05 -6.12 18.52
N GLY A 232 -9.71 -6.15 17.23
CA GLY A 232 -8.32 -6.18 16.78
C GLY A 232 -8.06 -7.08 15.58
N LEU A 233 -6.78 -7.37 15.36
CA LEU A 233 -6.26 -8.14 14.23
C LEU A 233 -5.86 -9.54 14.70
N GLU A 234 -6.42 -10.56 14.07
CA GLU A 234 -6.01 -11.95 14.18
C GLU A 234 -5.21 -12.34 12.93
N VAL A 235 -4.05 -12.93 13.14
CA VAL A 235 -3.17 -13.43 12.06
C VAL A 235 -2.85 -14.89 12.34
N GLU A 236 -3.04 -15.75 11.35
CA GLU A 236 -2.67 -17.17 11.41
C GLU A 236 -1.77 -17.50 10.21
N PRO A 237 -0.44 -17.31 10.37
CA PRO A 237 0.53 -17.67 9.34
C PRO A 237 0.65 -19.19 9.22
N GLU A 238 0.57 -19.75 8.01
CA GLU A 238 0.77 -21.18 7.74
C GLU A 238 2.14 -21.47 7.13
N SER A 239 2.62 -20.60 6.22
CA SER A 239 3.92 -20.72 5.56
C SER A 239 4.47 -19.38 5.09
N GLY A 240 5.74 -19.38 4.66
CA GLY A 240 6.47 -18.20 4.16
C GLY A 240 7.04 -17.33 5.27
N SER A 241 7.37 -16.08 4.96
CA SER A 241 7.78 -15.08 5.97
C SER A 241 6.64 -14.10 6.21
N TRP A 242 6.30 -13.91 7.48
CA TRP A 242 5.27 -13.01 7.94
C TRP A 242 5.85 -12.06 8.98
N ARG A 243 5.65 -10.77 8.78
CA ARG A 243 6.15 -9.73 9.68
C ARG A 243 5.05 -8.73 9.98
N LEU A 244 4.89 -8.39 11.24
CA LEU A 244 4.09 -7.26 11.67
C LEU A 244 5.02 -6.05 11.90
N ILE A 245 4.67 -4.92 11.30
CA ILE A 245 5.32 -3.63 11.51
C ILE A 245 4.30 -2.67 12.12
N ASP A 246 4.49 -2.33 13.38
CA ASP A 246 3.59 -1.49 14.16
C ASP A 246 4.35 -0.33 14.84
N LYS A 247 3.74 0.27 15.87
CA LYS A 247 4.33 1.36 16.66
C LYS A 247 5.55 0.92 17.48
N ASP A 248 5.59 -0.35 17.88
CA ASP A 248 6.60 -0.93 18.76
C ASP A 248 7.78 -1.50 17.96
N GLY A 249 7.60 -1.72 16.66
CA GLY A 249 8.66 -1.98 15.71
C GLY A 249 8.27 -3.04 14.70
N SER A 250 9.24 -3.88 14.34
CA SER A 250 9.05 -5.00 13.41
C SER A 250 9.22 -6.30 14.18
N SER A 251 8.20 -7.16 14.16
CA SER A 251 8.24 -8.51 14.74
C SER A 251 7.93 -9.57 13.67
N GLU A 252 8.66 -10.68 13.71
CA GLU A 252 8.35 -11.86 12.89
C GLU A 252 7.23 -12.66 13.56
N LEU A 253 6.27 -13.15 12.78
CA LEU A 253 5.13 -13.88 13.27
C LEU A 253 5.40 -15.39 13.24
N ASP A 254 5.14 -16.07 14.36
CA ASP A 254 5.24 -17.53 14.46
C ASP A 254 4.30 -18.25 13.48
N LEU A 255 4.86 -19.18 12.71
CA LEU A 255 4.09 -20.05 11.82
C LEU A 255 3.29 -21.11 12.61
N GLY A 256 2.10 -21.43 12.12
CA GLY A 256 1.19 -22.44 12.68
C GLY A 256 0.53 -22.03 14.00
N ARG A 257 0.63 -20.75 14.40
CA ARG A 257 0.03 -20.21 15.61
C ARG A 257 -0.79 -18.97 15.31
N ALA A 258 -2.06 -19.01 15.69
CA ALA A 258 -2.90 -17.83 15.69
C ALA A 258 -2.37 -16.81 16.72
N GLN A 259 -2.16 -15.58 16.26
CA GLN A 259 -1.70 -14.44 17.05
C GLN A 259 -2.75 -13.33 16.96
N SER A 260 -3.09 -12.76 18.12
CA SER A 260 -4.11 -11.71 18.23
C SER A 260 -3.48 -10.42 18.76
N PHE A 261 -3.75 -9.32 18.06
CA PHE A 261 -3.30 -7.98 18.39
C PHE A 261 -4.53 -7.13 18.71
N THR A 262 -4.60 -6.58 19.91
CA THR A 262 -5.77 -5.84 20.39
C THR A 262 -5.65 -4.35 20.11
N MET A 263 -6.80 -3.69 19.89
CA MET A 263 -6.88 -2.23 19.81
C MET A 263 -6.95 -1.65 21.22
N GLU A 264 -5.92 -0.90 21.63
CA GLU A 264 -5.99 -0.03 22.80
C GLU A 264 -6.85 1.19 22.40
N LEU A 265 -8.10 1.20 22.87
CA LEU A 265 -9.03 2.33 22.72
C LEU A 265 -8.76 3.41 23.78
#